data_AF-A0AA90T2W6-F1
#
_entry.id   AF-A0AA90T2W6-F1
#
_cell.length_a   1.000
_cell.length_b   1.000
_cell.length_c   1.000
_cell.angle_alpha   90.00
_cell.angle_beta   90.00
_cell.angle_gamma   90.00
#
_symmetry.space_group_name_H-M   'P 1'
#
loop_
_entity.id
_entity.type
_entity.pdbx_description
1 polymer ?
#
loop_
_entity_poly.entity_id
_entity_poly.type
_entity_poly.pdbx_seq_one_letter_code
_entity_poly.pdbx_strand_id
1 'polypeptide(L)'
;MNKKNFLLIGSVVFLIFLGWFAYQKATDDTYEGMSIIPEQHKDIPLFEGLKPTRSHYVIKGNRWEDIYNFYMNNLPKLGWKVEYEQSALDDTNNENDWSGFYSRWRKEGFDGELWISASYNQYEEETEVLFDKTPIYKSTSWIEDLPNSICIYETLKDEKCFELNDKTKIKEIKSLINKAIDWDKEELPQREKTSVIDFGNLEIKVHYGSDKEIYFQSEKGIKIMKPESEFFELTNLSQ
;
A
#
# COMPACT_ATOMS: atom_id res chain seq x y z
N MET A 1 58.40 -9.01 7.77
CA MET A 1 57.42 -8.04 8.30
C MET A 1 57.31 -8.24 9.81
N ASN A 2 57.65 -7.24 10.62
CA ASN A 2 57.66 -7.37 12.09
C ASN A 2 56.24 -7.61 12.63
N LYS A 3 56.10 -8.44 13.68
CA LYS A 3 54.82 -8.72 14.37
C LYS A 3 54.03 -7.44 14.72
N LYS A 4 54.75 -6.34 14.99
CA LYS A 4 54.18 -5.00 15.24
C LYS A 4 53.46 -4.39 14.03
N ASN A 5 53.95 -4.63 12.81
CA ASN A 5 53.29 -4.14 11.58
C ASN A 5 52.02 -4.95 11.28
N PHE A 6 51.99 -6.24 11.60
CA PHE A 6 50.80 -7.08 11.45
C PHE A 6 49.69 -6.70 12.45
N LEU A 7 50.07 -6.37 13.70
CA LEU A 7 49.15 -5.83 14.71
C LEU A 7 48.57 -4.46 14.31
N LEU A 8 49.39 -3.56 13.76
CA LEU A 8 48.95 -2.27 13.25
C LEU A 8 47.95 -2.41 12.09
N ILE A 9 48.25 -3.27 11.12
CA ILE A 9 47.34 -3.53 9.98
C ILE A 9 46.02 -4.12 10.49
N GLY A 10 46.07 -5.09 11.40
CA GLY A 10 44.87 -5.67 12.01
C GLY A 10 44.01 -4.63 12.75
N SER A 11 44.63 -3.71 13.49
CA SER A 11 43.92 -2.64 14.19
C SER A 11 43.27 -1.64 13.23
N VAL A 12 43.94 -1.28 12.12
CA VAL A 12 43.37 -0.38 11.11
C VAL A 12 42.17 -1.03 10.43
N VAL A 13 42.28 -2.30 10.03
CA VAL A 13 41.17 -3.05 9.42
C VAL A 13 39.99 -3.17 10.39
N PHE A 14 40.25 -3.46 11.67
CA PHE A 14 39.21 -3.51 12.69
C PHE A 14 38.49 -2.16 12.88
N LEU A 15 39.22 -1.05 12.87
CA LEU A 15 38.62 0.29 12.95
C LEU A 15 37.77 0.62 11.70
N ILE A 16 38.19 0.19 10.52
CA ILE A 16 37.39 0.34 9.29
C ILE A 16 36.08 -0.46 9.41
N PHE A 17 36.14 -1.71 9.88
CA PHE A 17 34.93 -2.51 10.08
C PHE A 17 34.01 -1.94 11.15
N LEU A 18 34.55 -1.45 12.28
CA LEU A 18 33.75 -0.77 13.30
C LEU A 18 33.11 0.52 12.78
N GLY A 19 33.87 1.32 12.02
CA GLY A 19 33.36 2.54 11.40
C GLY A 19 32.26 2.26 10.38
N TRP A 20 32.45 1.23 9.55
CA TRP A 20 31.45 0.75 8.60
C TRP A 20 30.17 0.28 9.31
N PHE A 21 30.31 -0.54 10.35
CA PHE A 21 29.17 -1.06 11.12
C PHE A 21 28.41 0.06 11.85
N ALA A 22 29.13 0.99 12.50
CA ALA A 22 28.52 2.14 13.16
C ALA A 22 27.81 3.06 12.17
N TYR A 23 28.39 3.27 10.98
CA TYR A 23 27.77 4.05 9.91
C TYR A 23 26.49 3.40 9.41
N GLN A 24 26.51 2.10 9.09
CA GLN A 24 25.31 1.36 8.69
C GLN A 24 24.21 1.42 9.75
N LYS A 25 24.56 1.21 11.02
CA LYS A 25 23.59 1.29 12.11
C LYS A 25 22.96 2.68 12.23
N ALA A 26 23.77 3.74 12.15
CA ALA A 26 23.26 5.11 12.22
C ALA A 26 22.34 5.43 11.02
N THR A 27 22.65 4.93 9.82
CA THR A 27 21.75 5.08 8.66
C THR A 27 20.47 4.29 8.83
N ASP A 28 20.54 3.06 9.34
CA ASP A 28 19.36 2.22 9.57
C ASP A 28 18.41 2.86 10.59
N ASP A 29 18.95 3.37 11.71
CA ASP A 29 18.17 4.07 12.74
C ASP A 29 17.57 5.39 12.21
N THR A 30 18.26 6.05 11.25
CA THR A 30 17.78 7.30 10.63
C THR A 30 16.59 7.04 9.71
N TYR A 31 16.49 5.89 9.05
CA TYR A 31 15.45 5.64 8.04
C TYR A 31 14.44 4.56 8.43
N GLU A 32 14.44 4.10 9.69
CA GLU A 32 13.66 2.95 10.18
C GLU A 32 12.15 3.03 9.86
N GLY A 33 11.57 4.24 9.85
CA GLY A 33 10.15 4.48 9.58
C GLY A 33 9.81 4.80 8.13
N MET A 34 10.79 4.79 7.21
CA MET A 34 10.57 5.21 5.82
C MET A 34 10.46 4.02 4.88
N SER A 35 9.44 4.02 4.04
CA SER A 35 9.31 3.03 2.97
C SER A 35 10.03 3.43 1.67
N ILE A 36 10.36 4.72 1.51
CA ILE A 36 11.21 5.26 0.43
C ILE A 36 12.27 6.19 1.02
N ILE A 37 13.52 5.97 0.63
CA ILE A 37 14.67 6.82 0.97
C ILE A 37 15.21 7.40 -0.34
N PRO A 38 14.84 8.64 -0.75
CA PRO A 38 15.20 9.21 -2.04
C PRO A 38 16.69 9.07 -2.41
N GLU A 39 17.60 9.20 -1.44
CA GLU A 39 19.05 9.06 -1.62
C GLU A 39 19.49 7.67 -2.11
N GLN A 40 18.68 6.64 -1.90
CA GLN A 40 18.91 5.27 -2.36
C GLN A 40 18.32 5.01 -3.77
N HIS A 41 17.58 5.97 -4.32
CA HIS A 41 16.91 5.87 -5.62
C HIS A 41 17.52 6.87 -6.61
N LYS A 42 17.94 6.38 -7.79
CA LYS A 42 18.48 7.26 -8.85
C LYS A 42 17.42 8.12 -9.53
N ASP A 43 16.16 7.75 -9.36
CA ASP A 43 15.02 8.29 -10.09
C ASP A 43 13.99 8.98 -9.18
N ILE A 44 14.29 9.12 -7.88
CA ILE A 44 13.50 9.88 -6.92
C ILE A 44 14.44 10.95 -6.35
N PRO A 45 14.45 12.17 -6.92
CA PRO A 45 15.37 13.20 -6.50
C PRO A 45 14.95 13.76 -5.12
N LEU A 46 15.91 14.12 -4.26
CA LEU A 46 15.61 14.79 -2.99
C LEU A 46 15.66 16.31 -3.19
N PHE A 47 14.63 17.03 -2.71
CA PHE A 47 14.64 18.49 -2.67
C PHE A 47 15.77 19.01 -1.78
N GLU A 48 16.53 19.99 -2.27
CA GLU A 48 17.71 20.51 -1.57
C GLU A 48 17.34 21.11 -0.21
N GLY A 49 18.07 20.70 0.83
CA GLY A 49 17.88 21.18 2.20
C GLY A 49 16.92 20.36 3.05
N LEU A 50 16.20 19.38 2.46
CA LEU A 50 15.50 18.36 3.24
C LEU A 50 16.49 17.54 4.06
N LYS A 51 16.19 17.37 5.34
CA LYS A 51 16.98 16.55 6.26
C LYS A 51 16.13 15.38 6.76
N PRO A 52 16.67 14.15 6.75
CA PRO A 52 15.93 13.01 7.24
C PRO A 52 15.75 13.07 8.76
N THR A 53 14.58 12.64 9.21
CA THR A 53 14.28 12.19 10.58
C THR A 53 14.03 10.69 10.55
N ARG A 54 13.62 10.07 11.65
CA ARG A 54 13.32 8.62 11.71
C ARG A 54 12.22 8.17 10.73
N SER A 55 11.28 9.04 10.37
CA SER A 55 10.08 8.66 9.59
C SER A 55 9.73 9.57 8.42
N HIS A 56 10.33 10.76 8.32
CA HIS A 56 10.02 11.75 7.28
C HIS A 56 11.19 12.71 7.09
N TYR A 57 11.09 13.62 6.13
CA TYR A 57 12.08 14.68 5.92
C TYR A 57 11.53 16.01 6.41
N VAL A 58 12.42 16.89 6.89
CA VAL A 58 12.05 18.24 7.33
C VAL A 58 12.94 19.30 6.69
N ILE A 59 12.37 20.48 6.44
CA ILE A 59 13.09 21.70 6.07
C ILE A 59 12.49 22.89 6.81
N LYS A 60 13.33 23.81 7.29
CA LYS A 60 12.85 24.99 8.02
C LYS A 60 12.06 25.95 7.12
N GLY A 61 11.04 26.55 7.72
CA GLY A 61 10.12 27.48 7.08
C GLY A 61 9.02 26.80 6.26
N ASN A 62 8.09 27.62 5.79
CA ASN A 62 7.06 27.22 4.85
C ASN A 62 7.66 27.11 3.43
N ARG A 63 7.84 25.88 2.97
CA ARG A 63 8.50 25.53 1.69
C ARG A 63 7.68 24.54 0.87
N TRP A 64 6.45 24.22 1.27
CA TRP A 64 5.67 23.15 0.64
C TRP A 64 5.40 23.42 -0.84
N GLU A 65 5.17 24.69 -1.23
CA GLU A 65 4.97 25.08 -2.64
C GLU A 65 6.23 24.87 -3.49
N ASP A 66 7.41 25.20 -2.96
CA ASP A 66 8.68 24.98 -3.66
C ASP A 66 8.94 23.48 -3.86
N ILE A 67 8.64 22.68 -2.84
CA ILE A 67 8.77 21.22 -2.87
C ILE A 67 7.77 20.62 -3.87
N TYR A 68 6.52 21.07 -3.86
CA TYR A 68 5.49 20.70 -4.83
C TYR A 68 5.98 20.95 -6.26
N ASN A 69 6.39 22.19 -6.55
CA ASN A 69 6.87 22.58 -7.86
C ASN A 69 8.10 21.79 -8.29
N PHE A 70 9.00 21.47 -7.36
CA PHE A 70 10.17 20.65 -7.65
C PHE A 70 9.77 19.24 -8.12
N TYR A 71 8.87 18.56 -7.42
CA TYR A 71 8.47 17.20 -7.80
C TYR A 71 7.68 17.17 -9.10
N MET A 72 6.73 18.11 -9.28
CA MET A 72 5.96 18.23 -10.51
C MET A 72 6.84 18.48 -11.74
N ASN A 73 7.96 19.17 -11.58
CA ASN A 73 8.88 19.47 -12.68
C ASN A 73 9.96 18.39 -12.93
N ASN A 74 10.37 17.63 -11.91
CA ASN A 74 11.51 16.71 -12.02
C ASN A 74 11.09 15.25 -12.22
N LEU A 75 10.04 14.78 -11.53
CA LEU A 75 9.62 13.38 -11.62
C LEU A 75 9.20 12.97 -13.05
N PRO A 76 8.45 13.79 -13.81
CA PRO A 76 8.12 13.45 -15.21
C PRO A 76 9.34 13.25 -16.10
N LYS A 77 10.40 14.03 -15.90
CA LYS A 77 11.66 13.92 -16.65
C LYS A 77 12.40 12.61 -16.37
N LEU A 78 12.09 11.96 -15.25
CA LEU A 78 12.65 10.69 -14.81
C LEU A 78 11.72 9.51 -15.12
N GLY A 79 10.65 9.73 -15.89
CA GLY A 79 9.73 8.70 -16.36
C GLY A 79 8.56 8.40 -15.42
N TRP A 80 8.37 9.19 -14.36
CA TRP A 80 7.19 9.09 -13.50
C TRP A 80 5.99 9.77 -14.13
N LYS A 81 4.81 9.19 -13.96
CA LYS A 81 3.53 9.75 -14.38
C LYS A 81 2.69 10.02 -13.14
N VAL A 82 2.10 11.21 -13.08
CA VAL A 82 1.17 11.57 -12.02
C VAL A 82 -0.14 10.80 -12.23
N GLU A 83 -0.56 10.04 -11.22
CA GLU A 83 -1.86 9.35 -11.21
C GLU A 83 -2.91 10.14 -10.43
N TYR A 84 -2.45 10.89 -9.42
CA TYR A 84 -3.30 11.72 -8.58
C TYR A 84 -2.49 12.85 -7.98
N GLU A 85 -3.15 13.97 -7.77
CA GLU A 85 -2.57 15.16 -7.21
C GLU A 85 -3.65 15.98 -6.52
N GLN A 86 -3.28 16.55 -5.37
CA GLN A 86 -4.08 17.52 -4.64
C GLN A 86 -3.13 18.50 -3.97
N SER A 87 -3.46 19.79 -4.00
CA SER A 87 -2.67 20.83 -3.35
C SER A 87 -3.58 21.87 -2.70
N ALA A 88 -3.03 22.61 -1.74
CA ALA A 88 -3.71 23.78 -1.19
C ALA A 88 -3.70 24.99 -2.15
N LEU A 89 -2.98 24.94 -3.28
CA LEU A 89 -2.93 26.04 -4.25
C LEU A 89 -4.31 26.33 -4.87
N ASP A 90 -5.14 25.30 -4.97
CA ASP A 90 -6.50 25.40 -5.54
C ASP A 90 -7.57 25.65 -4.47
N ASP A 91 -7.19 25.77 -3.18
CA ASP A 91 -8.15 26.02 -2.10
C ASP A 91 -8.48 27.51 -2.00
N THR A 92 -9.69 27.86 -2.43
CA THR A 92 -10.23 29.23 -2.32
C THR A 92 -10.64 29.60 -0.89
N ASN A 93 -10.62 28.66 0.06
CA ASN A 93 -10.99 28.89 1.45
C ASN A 93 -9.76 29.22 2.31
N ASN A 94 -9.44 30.51 2.41
CA ASN A 94 -8.36 31.02 3.26
C ASN A 94 -8.47 30.61 4.75
N GLU A 95 -9.65 30.20 5.24
CA GLU A 95 -9.82 29.75 6.63
C GLU A 95 -9.37 28.29 6.85
N ASN A 96 -9.14 27.53 5.77
CA ASN A 96 -8.75 26.11 5.82
C ASN A 96 -7.61 25.77 4.86
N ASP A 97 -6.68 26.70 4.67
CA ASP A 97 -5.44 26.41 3.97
C ASP A 97 -4.59 25.44 4.81
N TRP A 98 -4.62 24.17 4.44
CA TRP A 98 -3.82 23.12 5.08
C TRP A 98 -2.32 23.17 4.71
N SER A 99 -1.93 24.14 3.87
CA SER A 99 -0.55 24.49 3.51
C SER A 99 0.29 23.27 3.14
N GLY A 100 -0.16 22.56 2.12
CA GLY A 100 0.47 21.31 1.71
C GLY A 100 0.03 20.80 0.35
N PHE A 101 0.63 19.68 -0.03
CA PHE A 101 0.23 18.91 -1.19
C PHE A 101 0.37 17.43 -0.93
N TYR A 102 -0.29 16.65 -1.77
CA TYR A 102 -0.17 15.22 -1.82
C TYR A 102 -0.29 14.74 -3.27
N SER A 103 0.60 13.83 -3.66
CA SER A 103 0.70 13.34 -5.04
C SER A 103 1.04 11.86 -5.08
N ARG A 104 0.53 11.18 -6.11
CA ARG A 104 0.81 9.76 -6.41
C ARG A 104 1.39 9.62 -7.79
N TRP A 105 2.41 8.79 -7.88
CA TRP A 105 3.20 8.62 -9.07
C TRP A 105 3.40 7.15 -9.42
N ARG A 106 3.31 6.85 -10.71
CA ARG A 106 3.64 5.53 -11.27
C ARG A 106 4.79 5.62 -12.24
N LYS A 107 5.60 4.57 -12.27
CA LYS A 107 6.69 4.43 -13.23
C LYS A 107 6.81 2.98 -13.68
N GLU A 108 7.06 2.78 -14.97
CA GLU A 108 7.31 1.46 -15.52
C GLU A 108 8.55 0.82 -14.87
N GLY A 109 8.41 -0.43 -14.43
CA GLY A 109 9.48 -1.15 -13.72
C GLY A 109 9.64 -0.79 -12.24
N PHE A 110 8.86 0.14 -11.71
CA PHE A 110 8.77 0.38 -10.28
C PHE A 110 7.63 -0.47 -9.68
N ASP A 111 7.96 -1.26 -8.66
CA ASP A 111 7.03 -2.19 -8.01
C ASP A 111 6.08 -1.45 -7.03
N GLY A 112 5.15 -0.65 -7.53
CA GLY A 112 4.19 0.07 -6.69
C GLY A 112 3.91 1.50 -7.16
N GLU A 113 3.42 2.34 -6.26
CA GLU A 113 3.26 3.78 -6.46
C GLU A 113 4.15 4.53 -5.48
N LEU A 114 4.75 5.62 -5.94
CA LEU A 114 5.42 6.59 -5.09
C LEU A 114 4.41 7.63 -4.65
N TRP A 115 4.26 7.78 -3.34
CA TRP A 115 3.43 8.77 -2.70
C TRP A 115 4.33 9.84 -2.11
N ILE A 116 4.04 11.10 -2.40
CA ILE A 116 4.76 12.24 -1.83
C ILE A 116 3.73 13.19 -1.23
N SER A 117 3.83 13.44 0.07
CA SER A 117 3.10 14.51 0.74
C SER A 117 4.07 15.52 1.34
N ALA A 118 3.65 16.78 1.37
CA ALA A 118 4.28 17.79 2.20
C ALA A 118 3.22 18.63 2.90
N SER A 119 3.53 19.06 4.11
CA SER A 119 2.69 19.99 4.88
C SER A 119 3.55 20.89 5.74
N TYR A 120 3.16 22.16 5.83
CA TYR A 120 3.81 23.11 6.73
C TYR A 120 3.26 22.99 8.15
N ASN A 121 4.14 22.64 9.09
CA ASN A 121 3.85 22.63 10.52
C ASN A 121 4.20 23.99 11.13
N GLN A 122 3.17 24.80 11.41
CA GLN A 122 3.33 26.15 11.97
C GLN A 122 3.91 26.16 13.37
N TYR A 123 3.75 25.09 14.16
CA TYR A 123 4.24 25.03 15.54
C TYR A 123 5.76 24.82 15.61
N GLU A 124 6.28 24.01 14.69
CA GLU A 124 7.72 23.68 14.59
C GLU A 124 8.47 24.56 13.56
N GLU A 125 7.73 25.43 12.88
CA GLU A 125 8.20 26.31 11.81
C GLU A 125 8.98 25.55 10.73
N GLU A 126 8.45 24.41 10.31
CA GLU A 126 9.08 23.53 9.32
C GLU A 126 8.07 22.86 8.39
N THR A 127 8.53 22.53 7.19
CA THR A 127 7.77 21.72 6.24
C THR A 127 8.21 20.28 6.37
N GLU A 128 7.27 19.41 6.68
CA GLU A 128 7.44 17.97 6.75
C GLU A 128 7.13 17.37 5.37
N VAL A 129 7.93 16.39 4.93
CA VAL A 129 7.77 15.71 3.64
C VAL A 129 7.86 14.20 3.86
N LEU A 130 6.86 13.46 3.40
CA LEU A 130 6.85 12.00 3.45
C LEU A 130 6.98 11.42 2.05
N PHE A 131 7.74 10.33 1.95
CA PHE A 131 7.84 9.50 0.77
C PHE A 131 7.40 8.10 1.13
N ASP A 132 6.34 7.63 0.47
CA ASP A 132 5.82 6.30 0.71
C ASP A 132 5.75 5.44 -0.54
N LYS A 133 6.01 4.15 -0.36
CA LYS A 133 5.77 3.11 -1.35
C LYS A 133 4.45 2.42 -1.01
N THR A 134 3.47 2.52 -1.90
CA THR A 134 2.24 1.73 -1.77
C THR A 134 2.19 0.66 -2.86
N PRO A 135 1.73 -0.56 -2.54
CA PRO A 135 1.53 -1.58 -3.57
C PRO A 135 0.37 -1.19 -4.50
N ILE A 136 0.50 -1.52 -5.78
CA ILE A 136 -0.61 -1.40 -6.73
C ILE A 136 -1.48 -2.64 -6.58
N TYR A 137 -2.63 -2.46 -5.92
CA TYR A 137 -3.63 -3.51 -5.85
C TYR A 137 -4.34 -3.68 -7.20
N LYS A 138 -4.37 -4.92 -7.70
CA LYS A 138 -5.15 -5.29 -8.88
C LYS A 138 -6.48 -5.89 -8.44
N SER A 139 -7.53 -5.67 -9.22
CA SER A 139 -8.83 -6.30 -9.00
C SER A 139 -9.35 -6.83 -10.34
N THR A 140 -9.04 -8.09 -10.64
CA THR A 140 -9.48 -8.74 -11.87
C THR A 140 -10.96 -9.16 -11.75
N SER A 141 -11.76 -8.96 -12.79
CA SER A 141 -13.16 -9.42 -12.75
C SER A 141 -13.24 -10.95 -12.89
N TRP A 142 -13.91 -11.62 -11.96
CA TRP A 142 -14.13 -13.07 -12.00
C TRP A 142 -15.50 -13.43 -12.54
N ILE A 143 -16.53 -12.67 -12.17
CA ILE A 143 -17.91 -12.93 -12.54
C ILE A 143 -18.30 -11.92 -13.62
N GLU A 144 -18.48 -12.38 -14.86
CA GLU A 144 -18.79 -11.50 -16.01
C GLU A 144 -20.31 -11.40 -16.25
N ASP A 145 -21.00 -12.54 -16.23
CA ASP A 145 -22.45 -12.59 -16.39
C ASP A 145 -23.18 -12.40 -15.06
N LEU A 146 -24.49 -12.12 -15.11
CA LEU A 146 -25.33 -12.07 -13.93
C LEU A 146 -26.33 -13.22 -14.01
N PRO A 147 -26.15 -14.30 -13.23
CA PRO A 147 -27.08 -15.42 -13.26
C PRO A 147 -28.45 -15.01 -12.69
N ASN A 148 -29.50 -15.77 -13.01
CA ASN A 148 -30.84 -15.53 -12.49
C ASN A 148 -30.97 -15.89 -11.01
N SER A 149 -30.13 -16.83 -10.54
CA SER A 149 -30.06 -17.30 -9.17
C SER A 149 -28.63 -17.72 -8.84
N ILE A 150 -28.28 -17.72 -7.55
CA ILE A 150 -27.05 -18.31 -7.02
C ILE A 150 -27.36 -19.19 -5.81
N CYS A 151 -26.51 -20.17 -5.55
CA CYS A 151 -26.61 -21.04 -4.37
C CYS A 151 -25.52 -20.68 -3.36
N ILE A 152 -25.90 -20.46 -2.09
CA ILE A 152 -24.95 -20.17 -1.01
C ILE A 152 -25.00 -21.31 0.02
N TYR A 153 -23.88 -22.01 0.21
CA TYR A 153 -23.72 -23.09 1.17
C TYR A 153 -22.97 -22.54 2.39
N GLU A 154 -23.52 -22.67 3.60
CA GLU A 154 -22.88 -22.15 4.81
C GLU A 154 -21.58 -22.89 5.12
N THR A 155 -21.54 -24.19 4.83
CA THR A 155 -20.35 -25.04 4.97
C THR A 155 -20.08 -25.88 3.73
N LEU A 156 -18.82 -26.34 3.58
CA LEU A 156 -18.41 -27.27 2.52
C LEU A 156 -19.15 -28.61 2.49
N LYS A 157 -19.88 -28.96 3.56
CA LYS A 157 -20.55 -30.27 3.71
C LYS A 157 -22.06 -30.17 3.53
N ASP A 158 -22.59 -28.97 3.31
CA ASP A 158 -24.03 -28.78 3.23
C ASP A 158 -24.57 -29.33 1.90
N GLU A 159 -25.58 -30.19 1.98
CA GLU A 159 -26.27 -30.69 0.77
C GLU A 159 -27.33 -29.69 0.26
N LYS A 160 -27.77 -28.76 1.12
CA LYS A 160 -28.78 -27.75 0.80
C LYS A 160 -28.16 -26.37 0.81
N CYS A 161 -28.41 -25.60 -0.25
CA CYS A 161 -27.99 -24.21 -0.36
C CYS A 161 -29.14 -23.26 0.04
N PHE A 162 -28.78 -22.06 0.46
CA PHE A 162 -29.67 -20.90 0.39
C PHE A 162 -29.69 -20.38 -1.05
N GLU A 163 -30.81 -20.58 -1.74
CA GLU A 163 -31.01 -20.09 -3.11
C GLU A 163 -31.38 -18.59 -3.07
N LEU A 164 -30.52 -17.75 -3.67
CA LEU A 164 -30.73 -16.32 -3.78
C LEU A 164 -31.14 -15.95 -5.21
N ASN A 165 -32.35 -15.41 -5.35
CA ASN A 165 -32.98 -15.07 -6.64
C ASN A 165 -33.17 -13.55 -6.84
N ASP A 166 -32.75 -12.74 -5.87
CA ASP A 166 -32.82 -11.28 -5.94
C ASP A 166 -31.68 -10.73 -6.80
N LYS A 167 -32.00 -10.25 -8.00
CA LYS A 167 -31.03 -9.74 -8.97
C LYS A 167 -30.21 -8.55 -8.45
N THR A 168 -30.77 -7.72 -7.58
CA THR A 168 -30.06 -6.57 -7.01
C THR A 168 -28.98 -7.07 -6.06
N LYS A 169 -29.34 -7.99 -5.16
CA LYS A 169 -28.38 -8.59 -4.22
C LYS A 169 -27.28 -9.39 -4.94
N ILE A 170 -27.64 -10.19 -5.95
CA ILE A 170 -26.65 -10.95 -6.75
C ILE A 170 -25.67 -9.99 -7.43
N LYS A 171 -26.16 -8.86 -7.95
CA LYS A 171 -25.32 -7.84 -8.59
C LYS A 171 -24.36 -7.18 -7.59
N GLU A 172 -24.81 -6.91 -6.37
CA GLU A 172 -23.98 -6.35 -5.30
C GLU A 172 -22.91 -7.33 -4.84
N ILE A 173 -23.26 -8.59 -4.58
CA ILE A 173 -22.29 -9.66 -4.25
C ILE A 173 -21.23 -9.77 -5.34
N LYS A 174 -21.66 -9.84 -6.61
CA LYS A 174 -20.75 -9.83 -7.77
C LYS A 174 -19.82 -8.62 -7.77
N SER A 175 -20.35 -7.43 -7.50
CA SER A 175 -19.57 -6.19 -7.44
C SER A 175 -18.51 -6.27 -6.33
N LEU A 176 -18.88 -6.72 -5.14
CA LEU A 176 -17.95 -6.88 -4.02
C LEU A 176 -16.82 -7.85 -4.35
N ILE A 177 -17.15 -9.03 -4.87
CA ILE A 177 -16.15 -10.05 -5.26
C ILE A 177 -15.24 -9.53 -6.38
N ASN A 178 -15.77 -8.89 -7.42
CA ASN A 178 -14.94 -8.39 -8.52
C ASN A 178 -14.06 -7.20 -8.10
N LYS A 179 -14.51 -6.36 -7.16
CA LYS A 179 -13.72 -5.25 -6.61
C LYS A 179 -12.65 -5.72 -5.62
N ALA A 180 -12.83 -6.89 -5.00
CA ALA A 180 -11.84 -7.47 -4.09
C ALA A 180 -10.47 -7.60 -4.77
N ILE A 181 -9.43 -7.39 -3.96
CA ILE A 181 -8.05 -7.27 -4.41
C ILE A 181 -7.53 -8.67 -4.75
N ASP A 182 -6.87 -8.83 -5.89
CA ASP A 182 -6.17 -10.06 -6.26
C ASP A 182 -5.04 -10.33 -5.27
N TRP A 183 -5.01 -11.53 -4.71
CA TRP A 183 -4.04 -11.96 -3.72
C TRP A 183 -2.98 -12.83 -4.37
N ASP A 184 -1.76 -12.29 -4.49
CA ASP A 184 -0.67 -12.93 -5.24
C ASP A 184 0.02 -14.09 -4.49
N LYS A 185 -0.34 -14.37 -3.23
CA LYS A 185 0.24 -15.51 -2.50
C LYS A 185 -0.60 -16.76 -2.70
N GLU A 186 0.09 -17.88 -2.95
CA GLU A 186 -0.55 -19.18 -3.12
C GLU A 186 -1.23 -19.71 -1.85
N GLU A 187 -0.72 -19.31 -0.67
CA GLU A 187 -1.23 -19.77 0.61
C GLU A 187 -2.33 -18.84 1.16
N LEU A 188 -3.47 -19.45 1.50
CA LEU A 188 -4.55 -18.81 2.23
C LEU A 188 -4.25 -18.80 3.74
N PRO A 189 -4.38 -17.64 4.41
CA PRO A 189 -4.34 -17.60 5.86
C PRO A 189 -5.46 -18.46 6.47
N GLN A 190 -5.20 -19.07 7.62
CA GLN A 190 -6.24 -19.83 8.32
C GLN A 190 -7.40 -18.92 8.72
N ARG A 191 -8.61 -19.46 8.53
CA ARG A 191 -9.90 -18.83 8.85
C ARG A 191 -10.80 -19.83 9.54
N GLU A 192 -11.71 -19.30 10.35
CA GLU A 192 -12.62 -20.05 11.21
C GLU A 192 -13.71 -20.77 10.42
N LYS A 193 -14.20 -20.13 9.35
CA LYS A 193 -15.32 -20.60 8.55
C LYS A 193 -14.97 -20.61 7.07
N THR A 194 -15.51 -21.60 6.36
CA THR A 194 -15.46 -21.70 4.91
C THR A 194 -16.85 -22.02 4.38
N SER A 195 -17.40 -21.09 3.59
CA SER A 195 -18.66 -21.25 2.86
C SER A 195 -18.39 -21.34 1.35
N VAL A 196 -19.43 -21.64 0.56
CA VAL A 196 -19.34 -21.70 -0.90
C VAL A 196 -20.47 -20.88 -1.53
N ILE A 197 -20.13 -20.05 -2.50
CA ILE A 197 -21.10 -19.38 -3.37
C ILE A 197 -20.94 -19.98 -4.76
N ASP A 198 -22.00 -20.62 -5.25
CA ASP A 198 -22.08 -21.19 -6.59
C ASP A 198 -22.87 -20.26 -7.52
N PHE A 199 -22.17 -19.70 -8.51
CA PHE A 199 -22.74 -18.88 -9.58
C PHE A 199 -23.20 -19.71 -10.80
N GLY A 200 -23.15 -21.04 -10.70
CA GLY A 200 -23.51 -22.02 -11.73
C GLY A 200 -22.37 -22.33 -12.70
N ASN A 201 -21.62 -21.31 -13.14
CA ASN A 201 -20.43 -21.47 -13.97
C ASN A 201 -19.11 -21.26 -13.21
N LEU A 202 -19.19 -20.84 -11.95
CA LEU A 202 -18.04 -20.54 -11.10
C LEU A 202 -18.42 -20.77 -9.64
N GLU A 203 -17.70 -21.69 -9.00
CA GLU A 203 -17.76 -21.87 -7.55
C GLU A 203 -16.68 -21.00 -6.88
N ILE A 204 -17.10 -20.30 -5.82
CA ILE A 204 -16.22 -19.44 -5.03
C ILE A 204 -16.30 -19.88 -3.58
N LYS A 205 -15.19 -20.38 -3.04
CA LYS A 205 -15.05 -20.63 -1.60
C LYS A 205 -14.78 -19.31 -0.90
N VAL A 206 -15.50 -19.06 0.18
CA VAL A 206 -15.35 -17.84 0.98
C VAL A 206 -14.80 -18.24 2.34
N HIS A 207 -13.59 -17.78 2.67
CA HIS A 207 -12.91 -18.05 3.94
C HIS A 207 -12.94 -16.80 4.81
N TYR A 208 -13.52 -16.89 6.00
CA TYR A 208 -13.80 -15.72 6.83
C TYR A 208 -13.82 -16.05 8.34
N GLY A 209 -13.82 -14.99 9.16
CA GLY A 209 -13.93 -15.05 10.61
C GLY A 209 -14.18 -13.67 11.20
N SER A 210 -14.51 -13.61 12.49
CA SER A 210 -14.84 -12.35 13.19
C SER A 210 -13.73 -11.32 13.02
N ASP A 211 -14.09 -10.14 12.50
CA ASP A 211 -13.22 -8.98 12.28
C ASP A 211 -11.94 -9.26 11.46
N LYS A 212 -11.94 -10.32 10.64
CA LYS A 212 -10.81 -10.69 9.77
C LYS A 212 -11.14 -10.48 8.30
N GLU A 213 -10.12 -10.28 7.49
CA GLU A 213 -10.29 -10.18 6.03
C GLU A 213 -10.95 -11.45 5.47
N ILE A 214 -11.83 -11.23 4.49
CA ILE A 214 -12.53 -12.28 3.75
C ILE A 214 -11.68 -12.66 2.54
N TYR A 215 -11.43 -13.95 2.36
CA TYR A 215 -10.76 -14.47 1.17
C TYR A 215 -11.74 -15.21 0.28
N PHE A 216 -11.72 -14.86 -1.01
CA PHE A 216 -12.41 -15.59 -2.05
C PHE A 216 -11.41 -16.50 -2.78
N GLN A 217 -11.74 -17.76 -2.96
CA GLN A 217 -10.91 -18.71 -3.69
C GLN A 217 -11.74 -19.39 -4.78
N SER A 218 -11.23 -19.36 -6.00
CA SER A 218 -11.81 -20.06 -7.14
C SER A 218 -10.70 -20.64 -8.01
N GLU A 219 -11.06 -21.32 -9.10
CA GLU A 219 -10.09 -21.73 -10.13
C GLU A 219 -9.34 -20.56 -10.79
N LYS A 220 -9.86 -19.33 -10.69
CA LYS A 220 -9.23 -18.11 -11.21
C LYS A 220 -8.17 -17.51 -10.30
N GLY A 221 -8.03 -18.01 -9.07
CA GLY A 221 -7.06 -17.54 -8.09
C GLY A 221 -7.68 -17.22 -6.73
N ILE A 222 -7.03 -16.31 -5.99
CA ILE A 222 -7.46 -15.85 -4.66
C ILE A 222 -7.68 -14.34 -4.70
N LYS A 223 -8.72 -13.86 -4.01
CA LYS A 223 -8.96 -12.45 -3.74
C LYS A 223 -9.14 -12.21 -2.25
N ILE A 224 -8.88 -10.98 -1.81
CA ILE A 224 -9.05 -10.51 -0.44
C ILE A 224 -9.91 -9.25 -0.40
N MET A 225 -10.82 -9.17 0.57
CA MET A 225 -11.53 -7.94 0.91
C MET A 225 -11.57 -7.74 2.43
N LYS A 226 -11.80 -6.49 2.84
CA LYS A 226 -12.08 -6.16 4.24
C LYS A 226 -13.37 -6.86 4.69
N PRO A 227 -13.55 -7.15 6.00
CA PRO A 227 -14.81 -7.67 6.51
C PRO A 227 -15.90 -6.60 6.45
N GLU A 228 -16.56 -6.48 5.31
CA GLU A 228 -17.68 -5.56 5.13
C GLU A 228 -18.97 -6.24 5.59
N SER A 229 -19.71 -5.61 6.51
CA SER A 229 -20.96 -6.15 7.05
C SER A 229 -22.00 -6.41 5.96
N GLU A 230 -22.04 -5.52 4.96
CA GLU A 230 -22.90 -5.62 3.78
C GLU A 230 -22.75 -6.98 3.07
N PHE A 231 -21.53 -7.50 2.96
CA PHE A 231 -21.30 -8.80 2.34
C PHE A 231 -22.07 -9.91 3.08
N PHE A 232 -21.96 -9.96 4.41
CA PHE A 232 -22.64 -10.97 5.23
C PHE A 232 -24.17 -10.81 5.23
N GLU A 233 -24.66 -9.57 5.20
CA GLU A 233 -26.10 -9.27 5.07
C GLU A 233 -26.68 -9.76 3.74
N LEU A 234 -25.92 -9.59 2.64
CA LEU A 234 -26.32 -10.03 1.32
C LEU A 234 -26.29 -11.55 1.16
N THR A 235 -25.28 -12.21 1.71
CA THR A 235 -25.09 -13.66 1.59
C THR A 235 -25.80 -14.47 2.68
N ASN A 236 -26.35 -13.81 3.70
CA ASN A 236 -26.95 -14.44 4.88
C ASN A 236 -26.00 -15.43 5.59
N LEU A 237 -24.69 -15.14 5.54
CA LEU A 237 -23.67 -15.94 6.20
C LEU A 237 -23.48 -15.45 7.65
N SER A 238 -23.38 -16.37 8.59
CA SER A 238 -23.15 -16.03 10.00
C SER A 238 -21.70 -15.60 10.22
N GLN A 239 -21.47 -14.37 10.69
CA GLN A 239 -20.13 -13.89 11.05
C GLN A 239 -19.50 -14.74 12.16
#